data_AF-A0A485D6U3-F1
#
_entry.id   AF-A0A485D6U3-F1
#
_cell.length_a   1.000
_cell.length_b   1.000
_cell.length_c   1.000
_cell.angle_alpha   90.00
_cell.angle_beta   90.00
_cell.angle_gamma   90.00
#
_symmetry.space_group_name_H-M   'P 1'
#
loop_
_entity.id
_entity.type
_entity.pdbx_description
1 polymer ?
#
loop_
_entity_poly.entity_id
_entity_poly.type
_entity_poly.pdbx_seq_one_letter_code
_entity_poly.pdbx_strand_id
1 'polypeptide(L)'
;MKSIRLLTLILPFLLAVCFGTQASDSTPSGSTSSAITAITTHDKNGKLLPGALRIQFDVDANGRVQNTQILESTTTPEFEHKVISIMKNEWRYEKGKPGKDHRIVVMIRPTRR
;
A
#
# COMPACT_ATOMS: atom_id res chain seq x y z
N MET A 1 36.12 3.22 61.04
CA MET A 1 34.96 4.13 60.91
C MET A 1 35.45 5.53 61.30
N LYS A 2 35.35 6.63 60.56
CA LYS A 2 34.70 6.99 59.30
C LYS A 2 35.42 8.31 58.92
N SER A 3 36.15 8.39 57.80
CA SER A 3 36.65 9.67 57.32
C SER A 3 35.94 9.99 56.01
N ILE A 4 35.13 11.04 56.06
CA ILE A 4 34.43 11.62 54.93
C ILE A 4 35.41 12.62 54.31
N ARG A 5 35.79 12.40 53.06
CA ARG A 5 36.47 13.40 52.24
C ARG A 5 35.53 13.75 51.09
N LEU A 6 34.96 14.94 51.25
CA LEU A 6 34.13 15.66 50.31
C LEU A 6 35.00 16.13 49.14
N LEU A 7 34.51 15.90 47.91
CA LEU A 7 34.57 16.81 46.76
C LEU A 7 35.95 17.26 46.21
N THR A 8 36.38 16.67 45.09
CA THR A 8 36.99 17.37 43.93
C THR A 8 36.83 16.46 42.70
N LEU A 9 35.84 16.68 41.82
CA LEU A 9 35.87 17.54 40.62
C LEU A 9 36.76 16.96 39.50
N ILE A 10 36.22 16.97 38.26
CA ILE A 10 36.88 16.81 36.93
C ILE A 10 36.62 15.46 36.20
N LEU A 11 35.45 15.37 35.55
CA LEU A 11 35.21 15.15 34.10
C LEU A 11 36.46 14.90 33.21
N PRO A 12 36.45 14.14 32.08
CA PRO A 12 35.58 13.08 31.53
C PRO A 12 36.37 11.84 31.00
N PHE A 13 35.73 10.70 30.71
CA PHE A 13 36.24 9.82 29.63
C PHE A 13 35.14 8.93 29.04
N LEU A 14 34.58 9.43 27.93
CA LEU A 14 34.27 8.70 26.70
C LEU A 14 34.02 7.18 26.82
N LEU A 15 32.75 6.79 26.89
CA LEU A 15 32.30 5.57 26.23
C LEU A 15 31.18 5.94 25.28
N ALA A 16 31.58 6.09 24.02
CA ALA A 16 30.71 6.15 22.87
C ALA A 16 29.83 4.89 22.84
N VAL A 17 28.55 5.06 23.18
CA VAL A 17 27.53 4.09 22.78
C VAL A 17 27.23 4.40 21.31
N CYS A 18 27.67 3.51 20.44
CA CYS A 18 27.28 3.51 19.04
C CYS A 18 25.75 3.46 18.97
N PHE A 19 25.13 4.59 18.63
CA PHE A 19 23.76 4.60 18.13
C PHE A 19 23.74 3.76 16.86
N GLY A 20 23.09 2.61 16.93
CA GLY A 20 22.76 1.82 15.75
C GLY A 20 21.85 2.66 14.87
N THR A 21 22.39 3.15 13.76
CA THR A 21 21.60 3.66 12.65
C THR A 21 20.82 2.48 12.07
N GLN A 22 19.58 2.26 12.50
CA GLN A 22 18.63 1.56 11.65
C GLN A 22 18.21 2.54 10.59
N ALA A 23 18.86 2.45 9.43
CA ALA A 23 18.30 2.89 8.17
C ALA A 23 16.98 2.13 7.99
N SER A 24 15.89 2.73 8.46
CA SER A 24 14.55 2.36 8.03
C SER A 24 14.37 2.97 6.65
N ASP A 25 15.02 2.38 5.64
CA ASP A 25 14.60 2.52 4.25
C ASP A 25 13.32 1.71 4.06
N SER A 26 12.27 2.13 4.75
CA SER A 26 10.91 1.90 4.32
C SER A 26 10.64 2.94 3.25
N THR A 27 11.24 2.79 2.08
CA THR A 27 10.66 3.40 0.89
C THR A 27 9.29 2.74 0.76
N PRO A 28 8.17 3.45 0.93
CA PRO A 28 6.93 2.96 0.38
C PRO A 28 7.24 2.95 -1.11
N SER A 29 7.44 1.77 -1.70
CA SER A 29 7.39 1.60 -3.14
C SER A 29 5.93 1.88 -3.49
N GLY A 30 5.59 3.16 -3.54
CA GLY A 30 4.37 3.66 -4.11
C GLY A 30 4.46 3.25 -5.56
N SER A 31 3.73 2.19 -5.91
CA SER A 31 3.49 1.83 -7.29
C SER A 31 2.96 3.08 -7.96
N THR A 32 3.82 3.76 -8.71
CA THR A 32 3.44 4.85 -9.58
C THR A 32 2.45 4.25 -10.57
N SER A 33 1.17 4.55 -10.36
CA SER A 33 0.10 4.30 -11.33
C SER A 33 0.65 4.72 -12.69
N SER A 34 0.80 3.73 -13.58
CA SER A 34 1.28 4.00 -14.92
C SER A 34 0.30 4.98 -15.52
N ALA A 35 0.77 6.19 -15.82
CA ALA A 35 0.02 7.22 -16.52
C ALA A 35 -0.32 6.71 -17.92
N ILE A 36 -1.34 5.87 -18.01
CA ILE A 36 -1.96 5.41 -19.24
C ILE A 36 -3.26 6.20 -19.33
N THR A 37 -3.28 7.16 -20.26
CA THR A 37 -4.50 7.86 -20.66
C THR A 37 -5.60 6.83 -20.85
N ALA A 38 -6.71 6.94 -20.11
CA ALA A 38 -7.80 5.98 -20.22
C ALA A 38 -8.30 5.91 -21.66
N ILE A 39 -7.95 4.82 -22.33
CA ILE A 39 -8.21 4.64 -23.74
C ILE A 39 -9.66 4.18 -23.85
N THR A 40 -10.55 5.10 -24.20
CA THR A 40 -11.90 4.73 -24.63
C THR A 40 -11.75 3.95 -25.93
N THR A 41 -11.70 2.63 -25.81
CA THR A 41 -11.40 1.76 -26.94
C THR A 41 -12.71 1.34 -27.59
N HIS A 42 -12.84 1.61 -28.89
CA HIS A 42 -13.94 1.11 -29.70
C HIS A 42 -13.51 -0.16 -30.42
N ASP A 43 -14.43 -1.12 -30.59
CA ASP A 43 -14.21 -2.24 -31.49
C ASP A 43 -14.32 -1.79 -32.96
N LYS A 44 -14.06 -2.72 -33.89
CA LYS A 44 -14.16 -2.48 -35.35
C LYS A 44 -15.53 -2.00 -35.83
N ASN A 45 -16.58 -2.20 -35.03
CA ASN A 45 -17.95 -1.79 -35.32
C ASN A 45 -18.32 -0.48 -34.61
N GLY A 46 -17.36 0.19 -33.96
CA GLY A 46 -17.58 1.43 -33.22
C GLY A 46 -18.18 1.24 -31.83
N LYS A 47 -18.29 0.00 -31.31
CA LYS A 47 -18.84 -0.25 -29.97
C LYS A 47 -17.76 -0.10 -28.90
N LEU A 48 -18.10 0.59 -27.82
CA LEU A 48 -17.24 0.72 -26.64
C LEU A 48 -16.88 -0.66 -26.05
N LEU A 49 -15.59 -0.87 -25.85
CA LEU A 49 -15.06 -2.00 -25.10
C LEU A 49 -15.19 -1.76 -23.60
N PRO A 50 -15.40 -2.82 -22.80
CA PRO A 50 -15.40 -2.69 -21.35
C PRO A 50 -14.01 -2.37 -20.81
N GLY A 51 -13.97 -1.56 -19.77
CA GLY A 51 -12.76 -1.36 -18.97
C GLY A 51 -12.49 -2.59 -18.10
N ALA A 52 -11.22 -2.86 -17.82
CA ALA A 52 -10.80 -3.92 -16.91
C ALA A 52 -9.73 -3.40 -15.94
N LEU A 53 -9.83 -3.85 -14.69
CA LEU A 53 -8.83 -3.58 -13.65
C LEU A 53 -8.48 -4.90 -12.96
N ARG A 54 -7.24 -5.36 -13.12
CA ARG A 54 -6.70 -6.55 -12.46
C ARG A 54 -6.00 -6.15 -11.19
N ILE A 55 -6.44 -6.68 -10.06
CA ILE A 55 -6.00 -6.25 -8.73
C ILE A 55 -5.53 -7.46 -7.95
N GLN A 56 -4.42 -7.29 -7.24
CA GLN A 56 -3.92 -8.20 -6.21
C GLN A 56 -4.05 -7.55 -4.84
N PHE A 57 -4.41 -8.31 -3.81
CA PHE A 57 -4.49 -7.81 -2.44
C PHE A 57 -4.38 -8.95 -1.43
N ASP A 58 -4.17 -8.57 -0.18
CA ASP A 58 -4.17 -9.48 0.97
C ASP A 58 -5.36 -9.20 1.87
N VAL A 59 -5.74 -10.19 2.68
CA VAL A 59 -6.73 -10.10 3.74
C VAL A 59 -6.05 -10.39 5.08
N ASP A 60 -6.17 -9.46 6.02
CA ASP A 60 -5.61 -9.62 7.37
C ASP A 60 -6.47 -10.52 8.28
N ALA A 61 -5.99 -10.81 9.49
CA ALA A 61 -6.71 -11.63 10.45
C ALA A 61 -8.04 -11.01 10.93
N ASN A 62 -8.22 -9.70 10.78
CA ASN A 62 -9.46 -8.99 11.11
C ASN A 62 -10.44 -8.95 9.93
N GLY A 63 -10.12 -9.57 8.80
CA GLY A 63 -10.93 -9.58 7.59
C GLY A 63 -10.88 -8.27 6.81
N ARG A 64 -9.81 -7.47 6.96
CA ARG A 64 -9.60 -6.21 6.24
C ARG A 64 -8.69 -6.42 5.03
N VAL A 65 -8.96 -5.68 3.97
CA VAL A 65 -8.13 -5.66 2.77
C VAL A 65 -6.91 -4.78 2.99
N GLN A 66 -5.73 -5.31 2.65
CA GLN A 66 -4.45 -4.60 2.70
C GLN A 66 -3.57 -4.96 1.49
N ASN A 67 -2.40 -4.34 1.39
CA ASN A 67 -1.40 -4.61 0.35
C ASN A 67 -1.95 -4.61 -1.10
N THR A 68 -2.95 -3.76 -1.35
CA THR A 68 -3.62 -3.67 -2.65
C THR A 68 -2.69 -3.13 -3.73
N GLN A 69 -2.59 -3.85 -4.83
CA GLN A 69 -1.76 -3.55 -5.99
C GLN A 69 -2.57 -3.72 -7.27
N ILE A 70 -2.41 -2.79 -8.21
CA ILE A 70 -2.96 -2.92 -9.56
C ILE A 70 -1.92 -3.63 -10.42
N LEU A 71 -2.29 -4.76 -11.01
CA LEU A 71 -1.44 -5.53 -11.91
C LEU A 71 -1.57 -5.02 -13.35
N GLU A 72 -2.79 -4.78 -13.79
CA GLU A 72 -3.13 -4.28 -15.12
C GLU A 72 -4.36 -3.39 -15.04
N SER A 73 -4.41 -2.33 -15.82
CA SER A 73 -5.55 -1.43 -15.89
C SER A 73 -5.75 -0.93 -17.32
N THR A 74 -7.01 -0.87 -17.74
CA THR A 74 -7.43 -0.14 -18.95
C THR A 74 -8.28 1.08 -18.59
N THR A 75 -8.21 1.54 -17.32
CA THR A 75 -9.07 2.59 -16.75
C THR A 75 -8.27 3.86 -16.45
N THR A 76 -8.92 4.89 -15.89
CA THR A 76 -8.23 6.12 -15.48
C THR A 76 -7.61 5.97 -14.08
N PRO A 77 -6.50 6.66 -13.77
CA PRO A 77 -5.95 6.70 -12.42
C PRO A 77 -6.94 7.15 -11.34
N GLU A 78 -7.86 8.07 -11.64
CA GLU A 78 -8.88 8.52 -10.68
C GLU A 78 -9.86 7.39 -10.35
N PHE A 79 -10.24 6.60 -11.35
CA PHE A 79 -11.11 5.45 -11.17
C PHE A 79 -10.40 4.35 -10.36
N GLU A 80 -9.14 4.07 -10.68
CA GLU A 80 -8.27 3.15 -9.93
C GLU A 80 -8.23 3.50 -8.44
N HIS A 81 -7.92 4.76 -8.11
CA HIS A 81 -7.88 5.24 -6.73
C HIS A 81 -9.23 5.08 -6.02
N LYS A 82 -10.33 5.34 -6.73
CA LYS A 82 -11.67 5.18 -6.18
C LYS A 82 -11.97 3.72 -5.85
N VAL A 83 -11.62 2.79 -6.74
CA VAL A 83 -11.78 1.34 -6.49
C VAL A 83 -10.94 0.89 -5.30
N ILE A 84 -9.66 1.27 -5.24
CA ILE A 84 -8.78 0.91 -4.13
C ILE A 84 -9.32 1.47 -2.79
N SER A 85 -9.82 2.70 -2.78
CA SER A 85 -10.42 3.31 -1.59
C SER A 85 -11.62 2.49 -1.09
N ILE A 86 -12.53 2.12 -1.99
CA ILE A 86 -13.69 1.28 -1.66
C ILE A 86 -13.23 -0.09 -1.15
N MET A 87 -12.26 -0.73 -1.81
CA MET A 87 -11.74 -2.03 -1.37
C MET A 87 -11.20 -1.97 0.06
N LYS A 88 -10.35 -1.00 0.38
CA LYS A 88 -9.75 -0.86 1.72
C LYS A 88 -10.79 -0.50 2.77
N ASN A 89 -11.70 0.41 2.44
CA ASN A 89 -12.61 1.01 3.42
C ASN A 89 -13.88 0.21 3.63
N GLU A 90 -14.40 -0.47 2.61
CA GLU A 90 -15.73 -1.08 2.65
C GLU A 90 -15.69 -2.60 2.65
N TRP A 91 -14.71 -3.23 1.99
CA TRP A 91 -14.71 -4.70 1.87
C TRP A 91 -14.37 -5.38 3.20
N ARG A 92 -15.12 -6.44 3.52
CA ARG A 92 -14.95 -7.24 4.73
C ARG A 92 -14.98 -8.72 4.40
N TYR A 93 -13.96 -9.41 4.87
CA TYR A 93 -13.83 -10.85 4.81
C TYR A 93 -14.07 -11.45 6.20
N GLU A 94 -14.15 -12.78 6.27
CA GLU A 94 -14.33 -13.49 7.52
C GLU A 94 -13.11 -13.32 8.44
N LYS A 95 -13.37 -13.03 9.72
CA LYS A 95 -12.31 -12.89 10.72
C LYS A 95 -11.65 -14.24 11.00
N GLY A 96 -10.36 -14.22 11.33
CA GLY A 96 -9.57 -15.42 11.61
C GLY A 96 -9.17 -16.22 10.37
N LYS A 97 -9.49 -15.74 9.17
CA LYS A 97 -9.13 -16.36 7.89
C LYS A 97 -8.30 -15.42 7.02
N PRO A 98 -7.06 -15.08 7.44
CA PRO A 98 -6.17 -14.27 6.62
C PRO A 98 -5.81 -15.00 5.33
N GLY A 99 -5.55 -14.24 4.29
CA GLY A 99 -5.17 -14.75 2.97
C GLY A 99 -4.25 -13.78 2.25
N LYS A 100 -3.42 -14.30 1.36
CA LYS A 100 -2.45 -13.51 0.59
C LYS A 100 -2.66 -13.70 -0.90
N ASP A 101 -2.25 -12.70 -1.66
CA ASP A 101 -2.16 -12.74 -3.12
C ASP A 101 -3.51 -13.05 -3.80
N HIS A 102 -4.61 -12.60 -3.21
CA HIS A 102 -5.92 -12.70 -3.83
C HIS A 102 -5.96 -11.86 -5.09
N ARG A 103 -6.41 -12.45 -6.21
CA ARG A 103 -6.49 -11.79 -7.51
C ARG A 103 -7.92 -11.72 -8.00
N ILE A 104 -8.31 -10.54 -8.46
CA ILE A 104 -9.62 -10.29 -9.05
C ILE A 104 -9.50 -9.46 -10.33
N VAL A 105 -10.56 -9.50 -11.13
CA VAL A 105 -10.74 -8.60 -12.27
C VAL A 105 -12.04 -7.84 -12.07
N VAL A 106 -11.96 -6.51 -11.99
CA VAL A 106 -13.12 -5.63 -11.98
C VAL A 106 -13.42 -5.24 -13.44
N MET A 107 -14.61 -5.63 -13.92
CA MET A 107 -15.06 -5.31 -15.28
C MET A 107 -16.01 -4.11 -15.25
N ILE A 108 -15.65 -3.04 -15.97
CA ILE A 108 -16.46 -1.84 -16.10
C ILE A 108 -17.21 -1.91 -17.43
N ARG A 109 -18.54 -2.01 -17.34
CA ARG A 109 -19.38 -1.99 -18.54
C ARG A 109 -19.52 -0.55 -19.04
N PRO A 110 -19.37 -0.31 -20.35
CA PRO A 110 -19.63 1.01 -20.90
C PRO A 110 -21.13 1.30 -20.82
N THR A 111 -21.47 2.53 -20.43
CA THR A 111 -22.86 2.98 -20.42
C THR A 111 -23.32 3.20 -21.86
N ARG A 112 -24.49 2.65 -22.23
CA ARG A 112 -25.18 3.08 -23.45
C ARG A 112 -25.79 4.44 -23.13
N ARG A 113 -25.32 5.49 -23.79
CA ARG A 113 -26.00 6.79 -23.80
C ARG A 113 -27.09 6.77 -24.85
#